data_AF-A0A9X7H9X3-F1
#
_entry.id   AF-A0A9X7H9X3-F1
#
_cell.length_a   1.000
_cell.length_b   1.000
_cell.length_c   1.000
_cell.angle_alpha   90.00
_cell.angle_beta   90.00
_cell.angle_gamma   90.00
#
_symmetry.space_group_name_H-M   'P 1'
#
loop_
_entity.id
_entity.type
_entity.pdbx_description
1 polymer ?
#
loop_
_entity_poly.entity_id
_entity_poly.type
_entity_poly.pdbx_seq_one_letter_code
_entity_poly.pdbx_strand_id
1 'polypeptide(L)'
;MDVNIHFDQDHFVSTIIITLVNYITLGILLFRIYRTNDLKPEVWKSIIAMLIGLFVFSINLNFNQYRIEIPILPLGFWILMWICKRNDNQERWEKYRRFAWAGFLIRFFFLFTSLLQMLIDSVIYS
;
A
#
# COMPACT_ATOMS: atom_id res chain seq x y z
N MET A 1 -33.42 28.84 -2.40
CA MET A 1 -32.73 27.69 -1.79
C MET A 1 -31.25 27.96 -1.93
N ASP A 2 -30.64 28.53 -0.91
CA ASP A 2 -29.20 28.75 -0.89
C ASP A 2 -28.53 27.40 -0.67
N VAL A 3 -27.91 26.88 -1.74
CA VAL A 3 -27.10 25.66 -1.66
C VAL A 3 -25.80 26.05 -0.98
N ASN A 4 -25.79 25.93 0.34
CA ASN A 4 -24.58 26.14 1.13
C ASN A 4 -23.71 24.89 0.97
N ILE A 5 -22.80 24.93 -0.01
CA ILE A 5 -21.83 23.86 -0.24
C ILE A 5 -20.76 23.99 0.84
N HIS A 6 -20.92 23.24 1.93
CA HIS A 6 -19.90 23.08 2.96
C HIS A 6 -18.75 22.27 2.36
N PHE A 7 -17.74 22.94 1.84
CA PHE A 7 -16.46 22.31 1.56
C PHE A 7 -15.75 22.18 2.91
N ASP A 8 -15.68 20.95 3.42
CA ASP A 8 -14.89 20.60 4.60
C ASP A 8 -13.40 20.74 4.19
N GLN A 9 -12.89 21.97 4.26
CA GLN A 9 -11.69 22.44 3.54
C GLN A 9 -10.40 22.31 4.35
N ASP A 10 -10.47 21.78 5.57
CA ASP A 10 -9.39 21.95 6.53
C ASP A 10 -8.28 20.87 6.40
N HIS A 11 -8.54 19.66 5.90
CA HIS A 11 -7.55 18.56 5.92
C HIS A 11 -6.78 18.29 4.62
N PHE A 12 -6.87 19.18 3.62
CA PHE A 12 -6.28 18.91 2.29
C PHE A 12 -4.75 18.86 2.30
N VAL A 13 -4.10 19.72 3.09
CA VAL A 13 -2.63 19.86 3.06
C VAL A 13 -1.96 18.59 3.61
N SER A 14 -2.39 18.12 4.79
CA SER A 14 -1.86 16.90 5.40
C SER A 14 -2.12 15.67 4.52
N THR A 15 -3.32 15.57 3.95
CA THR A 15 -3.70 14.48 3.04
C THR A 15 -2.79 14.42 1.81
N ILE A 16 -2.52 15.56 1.16
CA ILE A 16 -1.64 15.62 -0.02
C ILE A 16 -0.22 15.18 0.34
N ILE A 17 0.33 15.69 1.45
CA ILE A 17 1.69 15.37 1.91
C ILE A 17 1.81 13.86 2.20
N ILE A 18 0.89 13.31 2.98
CA ILE A 18 0.90 11.89 3.35
C ILE A 18 0.73 11.00 2.12
N THR A 19 -0.14 11.40 1.19
CA THR A 19 -0.34 10.68 -0.07
C THR A 19 0.93 10.66 -0.91
N LEU A 20 1.63 11.80 -1.06
CA LEU A 20 2.89 11.88 -1.78
C LEU A 20 3.97 11.01 -1.13
N VAL A 21 4.12 11.09 0.20
CA VAL A 21 5.07 10.24 0.93
C VAL A 21 4.78 8.76 0.67
N ASN A 22 3.53 8.33 0.77
CA ASN A 22 3.13 6.95 0.54
C ASN A 22 3.50 6.45 -0.87
N TYR A 23 3.15 7.20 -1.93
CA TYR A 23 3.47 6.80 -3.30
C TYR A 23 4.96 6.87 -3.62
N ILE A 24 5.69 7.86 -3.09
CA ILE A 24 7.15 7.93 -3.23
C ILE A 24 7.81 6.72 -2.55
N THR A 25 7.41 6.40 -1.32
CA THR A 25 7.93 5.22 -0.60
C THR A 25 7.61 3.92 -1.35
N LEU A 26 6.40 3.79 -1.92
CA LEU A 26 6.04 2.64 -2.75
C LEU A 26 6.97 2.50 -3.97
N GLY A 27 7.23 3.60 -4.69
CA GLY A 27 8.12 3.62 -5.85
C GLY A 27 9.57 3.29 -5.49
N ILE A 28 10.08 3.86 -4.40
CA ILE A 28 11.43 3.57 -3.89
C ILE A 28 11.54 2.09 -3.48
N LEU A 29 10.52 1.54 -2.81
CA LEU A 29 10.49 0.15 -2.39
C LEU A 29 10.50 -0.79 -3.61
N LEU A 30 9.69 -0.51 -4.62
CA LEU A 30 9.69 -1.26 -5.88
C LEU A 30 11.08 -1.24 -6.53
N PHE A 31 11.69 -0.06 -6.66
CA PHE A 31 13.00 0.09 -7.27
C PHE A 31 14.10 -0.64 -6.49
N ARG A 32 14.10 -0.51 -5.16
CA ARG A 32 15.06 -1.19 -4.27
C ARG A 32 14.96 -2.71 -4.42
N ILE A 33 13.74 -3.26 -4.38
CA ILE A 33 13.53 -4.70 -4.49
C ILE A 33 13.84 -5.21 -5.89
N TYR A 34 13.54 -4.43 -6.93
CA TYR A 34 13.94 -4.75 -8.28
C TYR A 34 15.46 -4.87 -8.41
N ARG A 35 16.21 -3.91 -7.85
CA ARG A 35 17.68 -3.90 -7.90
C ARG A 35 18.33 -5.01 -7.07
N THR A 36 17.74 -5.36 -5.93
CA THR A 36 18.26 -6.40 -5.01
C THR A 36 17.80 -7.81 -5.37
N ASN A 37 16.90 -7.97 -6.34
CA ASN A 37 16.49 -9.30 -6.80
C ASN A 37 17.50 -9.90 -7.78
N ASP A 38 18.15 -10.98 -7.35
CA ASP A 38 19.13 -11.72 -8.16
C ASP A 38 18.52 -12.28 -9.45
N LEU A 39 17.25 -12.70 -9.38
CA LEU A 39 16.53 -13.32 -10.49
C LEU A 39 15.98 -12.32 -11.52
N LYS A 40 16.25 -11.00 -11.43
CA LYS A 40 15.87 -9.94 -12.38
C LYS A 40 14.60 -10.23 -13.22
N PRO A 41 13.40 -10.13 -12.64
CA PRO A 41 12.15 -10.24 -13.41
C PRO A 41 12.02 -9.11 -14.43
N GLU A 42 11.20 -9.34 -15.45
CA GLU A 42 10.77 -8.25 -16.33
C GLU A 42 10.05 -7.18 -15.51
N VAL A 43 10.37 -5.91 -15.79
CA VAL A 43 9.88 -4.74 -15.05
C VAL A 43 8.35 -4.75 -14.92
N TRP A 44 7.64 -4.98 -16.02
CA TRP A 44 6.17 -5.00 -16.01
C TRP A 44 5.60 -6.12 -15.13
N LYS A 45 6.23 -7.31 -15.14
CA LYS A 45 5.82 -8.44 -14.29
C LYS A 45 6.10 -8.17 -12.81
N SER A 46 7.18 -7.47 -12.48
CA SER A 46 7.44 -7.05 -11.09
C SER A 46 6.44 -6.03 -10.58
N ILE A 47 6.02 -5.08 -11.43
CA ILE A 47 4.98 -4.10 -11.11
C ILE A 47 3.68 -4.85 -10.79
N ILE A 48 3.25 -5.77 -11.67
CA ILE A 48 2.04 -6.58 -11.44
C ILE A 48 2.16 -7.38 -10.14
N ALA A 49 3.30 -8.03 -9.87
CA ALA A 49 3.46 -8.83 -8.66
C ALA A 49 3.36 -7.98 -7.38
N MET A 50 3.91 -6.76 -7.40
CA MET A 50 3.81 -5.83 -6.28
C MET A 50 2.40 -5.25 -6.13
N LEU A 51 1.73 -4.91 -7.23
CA LEU A 51 0.34 -4.47 -7.24
C LEU A 51 -0.59 -5.56 -6.68
N ILE A 52 -0.38 -6.82 -7.07
CA ILE A 52 -1.09 -7.95 -6.48
C ILE A 52 -0.78 -8.02 -4.98
N GLY A 53 0.48 -7.86 -4.58
CA GLY A 53 0.89 -7.83 -3.15
C GLY A 53 0.20 -6.74 -2.32
N LEU A 54 -0.20 -5.61 -2.92
CA LEU A 54 -0.97 -4.55 -2.24
C LEU A 54 -2.38 -5.01 -1.84
N PHE A 55 -2.93 -6.02 -2.52
CA PHE A 55 -4.23 -6.58 -2.17
C PHE A 55 -4.13 -7.30 -0.83
N VAL A 56 -4.88 -6.78 0.12
CA VAL A 56 -4.88 -7.20 1.50
C VAL A 56 -6.28 -7.22 2.04
N PHE A 57 -6.57 -8.21 2.87
CA PHE A 57 -7.75 -8.16 3.71
C PHE A 57 -7.47 -7.25 4.90
N SER A 58 -8.19 -6.13 5.00
CA SER A 58 -8.08 -5.19 6.11
C SER A 58 -9.39 -5.10 6.92
N ILE A 59 -9.26 -4.92 8.23
CA ILE A 59 -10.37 -4.46 9.07
C ILE A 59 -10.34 -2.94 9.10
N ASN A 60 -11.50 -2.34 8.85
CA ASN A 60 -11.68 -0.90 8.84
C ASN A 60 -12.22 -0.46 10.20
N LEU A 61 -11.48 0.42 10.88
CA LEU A 61 -11.94 1.10 12.08
C LEU A 61 -12.23 2.55 11.71
N ASN A 62 -13.48 2.98 11.92
CA ASN A 62 -13.90 4.34 11.67
C ASN A 62 -13.77 5.14 12.98
N PHE A 63 -12.92 6.16 12.98
CA PHE A 63 -12.74 7.09 14.10
C PHE A 63 -13.07 8.50 13.63
N ASN A 64 -14.29 8.97 13.93
CA ASN A 64 -14.79 10.27 13.52
C ASN A 64 -14.69 10.45 11.98
N GLN A 65 -13.84 11.39 11.51
CA GLN A 65 -13.56 11.67 10.10
C GLN A 65 -12.49 10.73 9.48
N TYR A 66 -11.79 9.93 10.29
CA TYR A 66 -10.67 9.09 9.85
C TYR A 66 -11.07 7.62 9.68
N ARG A 67 -10.61 7.02 8.59
CA ARG A 67 -10.74 5.58 8.33
C ARG A 67 -9.38 4.92 8.44
N ILE A 68 -9.22 4.07 9.46
CA ILE A 68 -7.99 3.34 9.74
C ILE A 68 -8.14 1.92 9.19
N GLU A 69 -7.29 1.54 8.24
CA GLU A 69 -7.31 0.21 7.62
C GLU A 69 -6.20 -0.66 8.20
N ILE A 70 -6.53 -1.63 9.05
CA ILE A 70 -5.55 -2.56 9.63
C ILE A 70 -5.36 -3.74 8.67
N PRO A 71 -4.20 -3.90 8.03
CA PRO A 71 -3.92 -5.01 7.13
C PRO A 71 -3.68 -6.31 7.93
N ILE A 72 -4.46 -7.36 7.69
CA ILE A 72 -4.39 -8.60 8.50
C ILE A 72 -3.95 -9.79 7.65
N LEU A 73 -4.54 -9.99 6.47
CA LEU A 73 -4.16 -11.10 5.59
C LEU A 73 -3.56 -10.62 4.27
N PRO A 74 -2.41 -11.18 3.85
CA PRO A 74 -1.77 -10.88 2.59
C PRO A 74 -2.46 -11.63 1.44
N LEU A 75 -3.70 -11.28 1.09
CA LEU A 75 -4.46 -11.94 0.02
C LEU A 75 -3.68 -12.00 -1.30
N GLY A 76 -3.01 -10.90 -1.65
CA GLY A 76 -2.13 -10.80 -2.81
C GLY A 76 -1.05 -11.87 -2.87
N PHE A 77 -0.43 -12.17 -1.72
CA PHE A 77 0.57 -13.22 -1.62
C PHE A 77 -0.01 -14.60 -1.96
N TRP A 78 -1.17 -14.94 -1.38
CA TRP A 78 -1.84 -16.21 -1.64
C TRP A 78 -2.26 -16.36 -3.10
N ILE A 79 -2.79 -15.28 -3.70
CA ILE A 79 -3.16 -15.22 -5.12
C ILE A 79 -1.93 -15.49 -5.99
N LEU A 80 -0.83 -14.76 -5.75
CA LEU A 80 0.38 -14.89 -6.57
C LEU A 80 1.04 -16.28 -6.41
N MET A 81 1.02 -16.82 -5.19
CA MET A 81 1.51 -18.16 -4.89
C MET A 81 0.71 -19.22 -5.66
N TRP A 82 -0.61 -19.12 -5.66
CA TRP A 82 -1.46 -20.07 -6.39
C TRP A 82 -1.24 -20.01 -7.91
N ILE A 83 -1.11 -18.80 -8.47
CA ILE A 83 -0.83 -18.59 -9.90
C ILE A 83 0.54 -19.15 -10.29
N CYS A 84 1.58 -19.00 -9.45
CA CYS A 84 2.91 -19.52 -9.74
C CYS A 84 3.01 -21.03 -9.52
N LYS A 85 2.31 -21.59 -8.52
CA LYS A 85 2.31 -23.02 -8.22
C LYS A 85 1.55 -23.86 -9.25
N ARG A 86 0.55 -23.29 -9.94
CA ARG A 86 -0.26 -24.00 -10.95
C ARG A 86 0.54 -24.62 -12.11
N ASN A 87 1.76 -24.13 -12.38
CA ASN A 87 2.63 -24.64 -13.44
C ASN A 87 3.90 -25.33 -12.92
N ASP A 88 3.90 -25.80 -11.66
CA ASP A 88 5.03 -26.50 -11.00
C ASP A 88 6.38 -25.74 -11.05
N ASN A 89 6.28 -24.40 -11.13
CA ASN A 89 7.39 -23.54 -11.47
C ASN A 89 7.90 -22.82 -10.21
N GLN A 90 8.52 -23.59 -9.31
CA GLN A 90 8.98 -23.11 -8.00
C GLN A 90 9.99 -21.96 -8.12
N GLU A 91 10.85 -21.97 -9.13
CA GLU A 91 11.76 -20.85 -9.43
C GLU A 91 11.02 -19.54 -9.73
N ARG A 92 9.86 -19.65 -10.41
CA ARG A 92 9.03 -18.48 -10.75
C ARG A 92 8.41 -17.88 -9.49
N TRP A 93 7.98 -18.72 -8.55
CA TRP A 93 7.50 -18.24 -7.25
C TRP A 93 8.60 -17.51 -6.47
N GLU A 94 9.79 -18.10 -6.36
CA GLU A 94 10.94 -17.49 -5.69
C GLU A 94 11.27 -16.10 -6.26
N LYS A 95 11.19 -15.95 -7.58
CA LYS A 95 11.41 -14.69 -8.30
C LYS A 95 10.45 -13.57 -7.89
N TYR A 96 9.16 -13.87 -7.73
CA TYR A 96 8.12 -12.86 -7.49
C TYR A 96 7.69 -12.71 -6.02
N ARG A 97 8.03 -13.69 -5.17
CA ARG A 97 7.67 -13.71 -3.74
C ARG A 97 8.06 -12.43 -2.99
N ARG A 98 9.26 -11.92 -3.24
CA ARG A 98 9.75 -10.68 -2.58
C ARG A 98 8.89 -9.47 -2.94
N PHE A 99 8.37 -9.37 -4.17
CA PHE A 99 7.49 -8.28 -4.58
C PHE A 99 6.10 -8.38 -3.92
N ALA A 100 5.55 -9.59 -3.80
CA ALA A 100 4.28 -9.80 -3.11
C ALA A 100 4.35 -9.40 -1.63
N TRP A 101 5.41 -9.83 -0.93
CA TRP A 101 5.65 -9.43 0.48
C TRP A 101 5.85 -7.92 0.61
N ALA A 102 6.52 -7.28 -0.33
CA ALA A 102 6.71 -5.83 -0.29
C ALA A 102 5.42 -5.05 -0.46
N GLY A 103 4.57 -5.47 -1.39
CA GLY A 103 3.22 -4.94 -1.55
C GLY A 103 2.38 -5.14 -0.28
N PHE A 104 2.56 -6.25 0.43
CA PHE A 104 1.91 -6.43 1.73
C PHE A 104 2.44 -5.47 2.80
N LEU A 105 3.77 -5.42 2.96
CA LEU A 105 4.42 -4.66 4.03
C LEU A 105 4.21 -3.15 3.90
N ILE A 106 4.16 -2.62 2.68
CA ILE A 106 3.90 -1.18 2.46
C ILE A 106 2.50 -0.78 2.94
N ARG A 107 1.53 -1.70 3.02
CA ARG A 107 0.19 -1.40 3.59
C ARG A 107 0.28 -1.10 5.09
N PHE A 108 1.22 -1.69 5.83
CA PHE A 108 1.48 -1.31 7.22
C PHE A 108 2.13 0.07 7.31
N PHE A 109 3.01 0.42 6.37
CA PHE A 109 3.55 1.76 6.29
C PHE A 109 2.44 2.79 6.02
N PHE A 110 1.50 2.50 5.13
CA PHE A 110 0.35 3.37 4.86
C PHE A 110 -0.55 3.50 6.08
N LEU A 111 -0.80 2.41 6.82
CA LEU A 111 -1.49 2.47 8.10
C LEU A 111 -0.77 3.42 9.08
N PHE A 112 0.55 3.30 9.20
CA PHE A 112 1.34 4.15 10.08
C PHE A 112 1.27 5.63 9.67
N THR A 113 1.35 5.93 8.37
CA THR A 113 1.23 7.32 7.89
C THR A 113 -0.19 7.87 8.04
N SER A 114 -1.24 7.05 7.95
CA SER A 114 -2.60 7.45 8.30
C SER A 114 -2.74 7.81 9.79
N LEU A 115 -2.11 7.06 10.69
CA LEU A 115 -2.07 7.42 12.12
C LEU A 115 -1.30 8.71 12.37
N LEU A 116 -0.17 8.91 11.67
CA LEU A 116 0.56 10.18 11.71
C LEU A 116 -0.27 11.35 11.17
N GLN A 117 -1.06 11.13 10.11
CA GLN A 117 -1.94 12.16 9.56
C GLN A 117 -2.92 12.64 10.62
N MET A 118 -3.57 11.71 11.33
CA MET A 118 -4.49 12.05 12.43
C MET A 118 -3.79 12.87 13.52
N LEU A 119 -2.55 12.53 13.88
CA LEU A 119 -1.77 13.31 14.86
C LEU A 119 -1.40 14.70 14.33
N ILE A 120 -0.96 14.80 13.07
CA ILE A 120 -0.61 16.08 12.43
C ILE A 120 -1.83 16.99 12.40
N ASP A 121 -2.97 16.46 11.98
CA ASP A 121 -4.22 17.23 11.92
C ASP A 121 -4.64 17.72 13.30
N SER A 122 -4.47 16.90 14.34
CA SER A 122 -4.77 17.30 15.73
C SER A 122 -3.88 18.41 16.27
N VAL A 123 -2.72 18.69 15.65
CA VAL A 123 -1.79 19.76 16.05
C VAL A 123 -1.96 21.01 15.18
N ILE A 124 -2.21 20.83 13.88
CA ILE A 124 -2.30 21.95 12.92
C ILE A 124 -3.69 22.58 12.93
N TYR A 125 -4.74 21.76 13.05
CA TYR A 125 -6.14 22.18 12.92
C TYR A 125 -6.91 22.07 14.25
N SER A 126 -6.20 22.09 15.38
CA SER A 126 -6.79 22.03 16.73
C SER A 126 -7.65 23.25 17.06
#